data_AF-A0A409X8Y2-F1
#
_entry.id   AF-A0A409X8Y2-F1
#
_cell.length_a   1.000
_cell.length_b   1.000
_cell.length_c   1.000
_cell.angle_alpha   90.00
_cell.angle_beta   90.00
_cell.angle_gamma   90.00
#
_symmetry.space_group_name_H-M   'P 1'
#
loop_
_entity.id
_entity.type
_entity.pdbx_description
1 polymer ?
#
loop_
_entity_poly.entity_id
_entity_poly.type
_entity_poly.pdbx_seq_one_letter_code
_entity_poly.pdbx_strand_id
1 'polypeptide(L)'
;HPEISAKLKKSETRGFKHPVLARLLCPIKHLEDFDANPTELMRKLDNGDILARSRDMPTFAWPRDKYDPEDTDSDLFRNKILLMVWKHIFTSPSSALMDQPRKTKTRSSQAKMHHMESVTPASIAYACIQYIISLFAPDEDGGDSEWSADTIEWWNAKVFGTESRNVDEPENQEGPSTFTIIAEQRRVRKEAKAVVAAAAVAAKNAAAAARAPHSADCHHKNDHGMGPPPPPATSSIHVRHHSRTRSPGGNQTAAAARAPHSADCHHKNDHGMGPPPPPATSSI
;
A
#
# COMPACT_ATOMS: atom_id res chain seq x y z
N HIS A 1 19.09 10.90 -23.32
CA HIS A 1 17.97 10.06 -23.80
C HIS A 1 17.08 10.91 -24.68
N PRO A 2 16.42 10.35 -25.72
CA PRO A 2 15.50 11.11 -26.56
C PRO A 2 14.39 11.73 -25.71
N GLU A 3 13.94 12.92 -26.08
CA GLU A 3 12.84 13.60 -25.38
C GLU A 3 11.49 13.06 -25.87
N ILE A 4 10.56 12.85 -24.94
CA ILE A 4 9.18 12.51 -25.28
C ILE A 4 8.48 13.79 -25.72
N SER A 5 8.33 13.97 -27.03
CA SER A 5 7.65 15.13 -27.59
C SER A 5 6.15 15.10 -27.29
N ALA A 6 5.63 16.15 -26.67
CA ALA A 6 4.20 16.34 -26.45
C ALA A 6 3.40 16.59 -27.74
N LYS A 7 4.09 16.85 -28.87
CA LYS A 7 3.47 17.15 -30.17
C LYS A 7 3.22 15.91 -31.03
N LEU A 8 3.89 14.81 -30.71
CA LEU A 8 3.76 13.55 -31.44
C LEU A 8 2.73 12.66 -30.74
N LYS A 9 2.18 11.71 -31.49
CA LYS A 9 1.24 10.72 -30.97
C LYS A 9 1.88 9.89 -29.86
N LYS A 10 1.09 9.52 -28.83
CA LYS A 10 1.60 8.70 -27.72
C LYS A 10 2.04 7.32 -28.22
N SER A 11 1.26 6.76 -29.16
CA SER A 11 1.53 5.50 -29.84
C SER A 11 2.84 5.48 -30.64
N GLU A 12 3.39 6.64 -31.01
CA GLU A 12 4.64 6.79 -31.77
C GLU A 12 5.86 7.08 -30.88
N THR A 13 5.65 7.57 -29.66
CA THR A 13 6.72 8.10 -28.80
C THR A 13 6.91 7.37 -27.48
N ARG A 14 6.07 6.36 -27.18
CA ARG A 14 6.08 5.63 -25.91
C ARG A 14 6.20 4.11 -26.12
N GLY A 15 6.06 3.34 -25.04
CA GLY A 15 6.17 1.88 -25.07
C GLY A 15 7.54 1.40 -25.54
N PHE A 16 7.53 0.39 -26.42
CA PHE A 16 8.75 -0.25 -26.95
C PHE A 16 9.49 0.58 -28.00
N LYS A 17 8.90 1.68 -28.49
CA LYS A 17 9.54 2.59 -29.46
C LYS A 17 10.51 3.56 -28.82
N HIS A 18 10.41 3.77 -27.50
CA HIS A 18 11.27 4.67 -26.75
C HIS A 18 12.28 3.89 -25.89
N PRO A 19 13.61 4.06 -26.07
CA PRO A 19 14.60 3.15 -25.48
C PRO A 19 14.55 3.07 -23.96
N VAL A 20 14.31 4.19 -23.27
CA VAL A 20 14.20 4.20 -21.79
C VAL A 20 12.93 3.51 -21.32
N LEU A 21 11.81 3.72 -22.02
CA LEU A 21 10.52 3.18 -21.60
C LEU A 21 10.47 1.69 -21.93
N ALA A 22 10.98 1.31 -23.09
CA ALA A 22 11.16 -0.07 -23.51
C ALA A 22 11.96 -0.87 -22.48
N ARG A 23 13.08 -0.33 -21.99
CA ARG A 23 13.88 -0.98 -20.94
C ARG A 23 13.11 -1.11 -19.62
N LEU A 24 12.36 -0.08 -19.22
CA LEU A 24 11.56 -0.12 -17.98
C LEU A 24 10.44 -1.15 -18.07
N LEU A 25 9.79 -1.25 -19.24
CA LEU A 25 8.67 -2.13 -19.54
C LEU A 25 9.10 -3.56 -19.88
N CYS A 26 10.36 -3.75 -20.27
CA CYS A 26 10.91 -5.04 -20.64
C CYS A 26 10.65 -6.05 -19.50
N PRO A 27 10.08 -7.24 -19.82
CA PRO A 27 10.02 -8.35 -18.89
C PRO A 27 11.37 -8.58 -18.24
N ILE A 28 11.40 -8.70 -16.90
CA ILE A 28 12.67 -8.78 -16.15
C ILE A 28 13.58 -9.93 -16.63
N LYS A 29 12.98 -11.04 -17.11
CA LYS A 29 13.69 -12.19 -17.68
C LYS A 29 14.49 -11.89 -18.96
N HIS A 30 14.16 -10.83 -19.67
CA HIS A 30 14.83 -10.40 -20.90
C HIS A 30 15.71 -9.16 -20.69
N LEU A 31 15.90 -8.72 -19.45
CA LEU A 31 16.64 -7.49 -19.15
C LEU A 31 18.11 -7.60 -19.59
N GLU A 32 18.75 -8.75 -19.38
CA GLU A 32 20.14 -8.98 -19.80
C GLU A 32 20.27 -8.95 -21.33
N ASP A 33 19.38 -9.63 -22.04
CA ASP A 33 19.32 -9.61 -23.51
C ASP A 33 19.06 -8.19 -24.04
N PHE A 34 18.21 -7.44 -23.35
CA PHE A 34 17.90 -6.05 -23.69
C PHE A 34 19.12 -5.15 -23.50
N ASP A 35 19.87 -5.30 -22.39
CA ASP A 35 21.06 -4.50 -22.13
C ASP A 35 22.22 -4.87 -23.09
N ALA A 36 22.27 -6.11 -23.56
CA ALA A 36 23.22 -6.56 -24.57
C ALA A 36 22.89 -6.05 -25.97
N ASN A 37 21.62 -6.12 -26.40
CA ASN A 37 21.19 -5.66 -27.72
C ASN A 37 19.81 -4.96 -27.68
N PRO A 38 19.75 -3.69 -27.25
CA PRO A 38 18.48 -2.99 -27.02
C PRO A 38 17.70 -2.80 -28.32
N THR A 39 18.38 -2.54 -29.44
CA THR A 39 17.71 -2.30 -30.73
C THR A 39 16.99 -3.55 -31.23
N GLU A 40 17.61 -4.72 -31.13
CA GLU A 40 16.98 -5.97 -31.56
C GLU A 40 15.82 -6.35 -30.65
N LEU A 41 16.01 -6.24 -29.33
CA LEU A 41 14.98 -6.58 -28.34
C LEU A 41 13.77 -5.66 -28.44
N MET A 42 13.98 -4.35 -28.59
CA MET A 42 12.90 -3.39 -28.83
C MET A 42 12.09 -3.76 -30.07
N ARG A 43 12.76 -4.12 -31.19
CA ARG A 43 12.08 -4.55 -32.42
C ARG A 43 11.28 -5.83 -32.21
N LYS A 44 11.84 -6.83 -31.52
CA LYS A 44 11.14 -8.09 -31.22
C LYS A 44 9.92 -7.89 -30.32
N LEU A 45 10.04 -7.00 -29.32
CA LEU A 45 8.94 -6.63 -28.43
C LEU A 45 7.84 -5.83 -29.16
N ASP A 46 8.21 -4.91 -30.06
CA ASP A 46 7.26 -4.10 -30.83
C ASP A 46 6.50 -4.92 -31.89
N ASN A 47 7.19 -5.86 -32.54
CA ASN A 47 6.59 -6.73 -33.56
C ASN A 47 5.87 -7.96 -32.99
N GLY A 48 5.99 -8.22 -31.68
CA GLY A 48 5.36 -9.37 -31.02
C GLY A 48 6.12 -10.70 -31.13
N ASP A 49 7.36 -10.70 -31.64
CA ASP A 49 8.24 -11.88 -31.63
C ASP A 49 8.56 -12.32 -30.18
N ILE A 50 8.69 -11.35 -29.28
CA ILE A 50 8.77 -11.58 -27.83
C ILE A 50 7.50 -11.01 -27.19
N LEU A 51 6.70 -11.89 -26.62
CA LEU A 51 5.46 -11.53 -25.94
C LEU A 51 5.73 -11.08 -24.51
N ALA A 52 5.58 -9.78 -24.27
CA ALA A 52 5.48 -9.22 -22.92
C ALA A 52 4.10 -9.55 -22.33
N ARG A 53 3.96 -10.77 -21.79
CA ARG A 53 2.68 -11.27 -21.25
C ARG A 53 2.33 -10.64 -19.92
N SER A 54 1.04 -10.66 -19.57
CA SER A 54 0.51 -10.17 -18.29
C SER A 54 1.15 -10.84 -17.06
N ARG A 55 1.64 -12.08 -17.23
CA ARG A 55 2.33 -12.89 -16.21
C ARG A 55 3.80 -12.50 -15.99
N ASP A 56 4.40 -11.75 -16.91
CA ASP A 56 5.79 -11.35 -16.89
C ASP A 56 5.91 -9.93 -16.32
N MET A 57 6.70 -9.77 -15.25
CA MET A 57 6.79 -8.47 -14.59
C MET A 57 7.78 -7.53 -15.27
N PRO A 58 7.42 -6.24 -15.45
CA PRO A 58 8.30 -5.27 -16.05
C PRO A 58 9.43 -4.92 -15.09
N THR A 59 10.59 -4.56 -15.65
CA THR A 59 11.80 -4.24 -14.90
C THR A 59 11.59 -3.12 -13.88
N PHE A 60 10.75 -2.12 -14.16
CA PHE A 60 10.50 -1.02 -13.23
C PHE A 60 9.82 -1.45 -11.92
N ALA A 61 9.28 -2.67 -11.83
CA ALA A 61 8.67 -3.16 -10.59
C ALA A 61 9.70 -3.28 -9.45
N TRP A 62 10.99 -3.45 -9.77
CA TRP A 62 12.10 -3.42 -8.82
C TRP A 62 12.89 -2.12 -8.93
N PRO A 63 13.54 -1.66 -7.84
CA PRO A 63 14.62 -0.69 -7.95
C PRO A 63 15.72 -1.22 -8.88
N ARG A 64 16.48 -0.30 -9.46
CA ARG A 64 17.63 -0.64 -10.32
C ARG A 64 18.59 -1.57 -9.55
N ASP A 65 18.99 -2.66 -10.20
CA ASP A 65 19.95 -3.66 -9.72
C ASP A 65 19.56 -4.33 -8.37
N LYS A 66 18.26 -4.38 -8.06
CA LYS A 66 17.72 -5.04 -6.85
C LYS A 66 16.91 -6.30 -7.14
N TYR A 67 16.81 -6.70 -8.41
CA TYR A 67 16.18 -7.96 -8.76
C TYR A 67 17.10 -9.12 -8.37
N ASP A 68 16.56 -10.06 -7.60
CA ASP A 68 17.21 -11.32 -7.23
C ASP A 68 16.41 -12.48 -7.84
N PRO A 69 16.98 -13.31 -8.73
CA PRO A 69 16.27 -14.46 -9.30
C PRO A 69 15.94 -15.53 -8.25
N GLU A 70 16.75 -15.65 -7.19
CA GLU A 70 16.50 -16.59 -6.09
C GLU A 70 15.45 -16.06 -5.10
N ASP A 71 15.22 -14.74 -5.11
CA ASP A 71 14.25 -14.04 -4.28
C ASP A 71 13.57 -12.88 -5.03
N THR A 72 12.70 -13.22 -5.98
CA THR A 72 12.02 -12.25 -6.84
C THR A 72 11.05 -11.34 -6.09
N ASP A 73 10.58 -11.75 -4.91
CA ASP A 73 9.72 -10.92 -4.05
C ASP A 73 10.55 -9.88 -3.25
N SER A 74 11.89 -10.00 -3.23
CA SER A 74 12.78 -8.98 -2.68
C SER A 74 12.64 -7.67 -3.45
N ASP A 75 12.48 -6.56 -2.71
CA ASP A 75 12.32 -5.21 -3.24
C ASP A 75 11.24 -5.02 -4.34
N LEU A 76 10.33 -5.98 -4.52
CA LEU A 76 9.21 -5.88 -5.44
C LEU A 76 8.30 -4.70 -5.05
N PHE A 77 7.92 -3.90 -6.05
CA PHE A 77 7.18 -2.64 -5.95
C PHE A 77 7.87 -1.53 -5.15
N ARG A 78 9.20 -1.61 -4.96
CA ARG A 78 9.96 -0.59 -4.21
C ARG A 78 10.69 0.43 -5.09
N ASN A 79 10.50 0.38 -6.40
CA ASN A 79 11.05 1.41 -7.28
C ASN A 79 10.43 2.79 -6.97
N LYS A 80 11.27 3.84 -6.87
CA LYS A 80 10.82 5.22 -6.61
C LYS A 80 9.80 5.71 -7.64
N ILE A 81 9.85 5.22 -8.89
CA ILE A 81 8.88 5.55 -9.94
C ILE A 81 7.46 5.20 -9.50
N LEU A 82 7.25 4.04 -8.87
CA LEU A 82 5.93 3.61 -8.39
C LEU A 82 5.42 4.52 -7.27
N LEU A 83 6.30 4.96 -6.38
CA LEU A 83 5.95 5.93 -5.34
C LEU A 83 5.59 7.30 -5.93
N MET A 84 6.28 7.72 -6.99
CA MET A 84 5.97 8.96 -7.71
C MET A 84 4.59 8.89 -8.37
N VAL A 85 4.27 7.78 -9.04
CA VAL A 85 2.96 7.54 -9.67
C VAL A 85 1.86 7.44 -8.61
N TRP A 86 2.11 6.71 -7.53
CA TRP A 86 1.16 6.62 -6.41
C TRP A 86 0.88 8.00 -5.81
N LYS A 87 1.90 8.82 -5.58
CA LYS A 87 1.74 10.20 -5.13
C LYS A 87 0.95 11.03 -6.14
N HIS A 88 1.25 10.91 -7.43
CA HIS A 88 0.53 11.61 -8.47
C HIS A 88 -0.98 11.33 -8.43
N ILE A 89 -1.35 10.05 -8.27
CA ILE A 89 -2.74 9.58 -8.25
C ILE A 89 -3.45 9.93 -6.94
N PHE A 90 -2.87 9.52 -5.81
CA PHE A 90 -3.57 9.54 -4.53
C PHE A 90 -3.37 10.84 -3.76
N THR A 91 -2.28 11.57 -4.02
CA THR A 91 -1.99 12.84 -3.34
C THR A 91 -2.20 14.02 -4.28
N SER A 92 -1.20 14.35 -5.09
CA SER A 92 -1.33 15.35 -6.15
C SER A 92 -0.16 15.26 -7.15
N PRO A 93 -0.33 15.74 -8.40
CA PRO A 93 0.76 15.79 -9.38
C PRO A 93 2.02 16.50 -8.88
N SER A 94 1.85 17.63 -8.19
CA SER A 94 2.96 18.43 -7.67
C SER A 94 3.74 17.72 -6.57
N SER A 95 3.09 16.87 -5.77
CA SER A 95 3.76 16.12 -4.70
C SER A 95 4.58 14.92 -5.18
N ALA A 96 4.39 14.48 -6.43
CA ALA A 96 5.10 13.31 -6.98
C ALA A 96 6.63 13.48 -6.95
N LEU A 97 7.12 14.72 -7.15
CA LEU A 97 8.55 15.05 -7.17
C LEU A 97 9.08 15.57 -5.82
N MET A 98 8.21 15.72 -4.82
CA MET A 98 8.60 16.28 -3.52
C MET A 98 8.94 15.16 -2.56
N ASP A 99 10.08 15.25 -1.87
CA ASP A 99 10.41 14.30 -0.81
C ASP A 99 9.59 14.55 0.47
N GLN A 100 9.17 15.81 0.70
CA GLN A 100 8.37 16.20 1.87
C GLN A 100 6.96 16.67 1.48
N PRO A 101 5.93 16.38 2.30
CA PRO A 101 4.58 16.84 2.06
C PRO A 101 4.51 18.37 2.18
N ARG A 102 4.01 19.03 1.13
CA ARG A 102 3.76 20.47 1.13
C ARG A 102 2.27 20.75 1.19
N LYS A 103 1.88 21.79 1.93
CA LYS A 103 0.49 22.27 1.91
C LYS A 103 0.15 22.75 0.50
N THR A 104 -0.76 22.07 -0.17
CA THR A 104 -1.31 22.51 -1.47
C THR A 104 -2.59 23.31 -1.25
N LYS A 105 -2.88 24.27 -2.13
CA LYS A 105 -4.12 25.07 -2.11
C LYS A 105 -5.33 24.33 -2.70
N THR A 106 -5.16 23.07 -3.10
CA THR A 106 -6.17 22.25 -3.79
C THR A 106 -7.12 21.55 -2.81
N ARG A 107 -8.25 21.02 -3.32
CA ARG A 107 -9.18 20.14 -2.58
C ARG A 107 -8.41 19.01 -1.89
N SER A 108 -9.02 18.44 -0.84
CA SER A 108 -8.48 17.27 -0.15
C SER A 108 -8.08 16.18 -1.15
N SER A 109 -6.82 15.73 -1.10
CA SER A 109 -6.30 14.63 -1.92
C SER A 109 -7.14 13.35 -1.76
N GLN A 110 -7.13 12.46 -2.75
CA GLN A 110 -7.80 11.15 -2.67
C GLN A 110 -7.39 10.38 -1.40
N ALA A 111 -6.09 10.32 -1.10
CA ALA A 111 -5.55 9.69 0.10
C ALA A 111 -6.23 10.22 1.37
N LYS A 112 -6.29 11.54 1.51
CA LYS A 112 -6.97 12.20 2.63
C LYS A 112 -8.47 11.90 2.69
N MET A 113 -9.17 11.92 1.55
CA MET A 113 -10.61 11.66 1.50
C MET A 113 -10.96 10.21 1.85
N HIS A 114 -10.08 9.28 1.51
CA HIS A 114 -10.24 7.85 1.80
C HIS A 114 -9.48 7.40 3.06
N HIS A 115 -9.02 8.34 3.89
CA HIS A 115 -8.29 8.04 5.14
C HIS A 115 -7.08 7.10 4.94
N MET A 116 -6.39 7.23 3.82
CA MET A 116 -5.18 6.47 3.52
C MET A 116 -3.99 7.08 4.26
N GLU A 117 -3.52 6.40 5.30
CA GLU A 117 -2.36 6.83 6.09
C GLU A 117 -1.04 6.20 5.60
N SER A 118 -1.13 5.13 4.82
CA SER A 118 0.03 4.42 4.28
C SER A 118 -0.25 3.86 2.88
N VAL A 119 0.83 3.58 2.16
CA VAL A 119 0.77 2.87 0.87
C VAL A 119 0.45 1.39 1.17
N THR A 120 -0.68 0.91 0.69
CA THR A 120 -1.07 -0.50 0.80
C THR A 120 -0.57 -1.28 -0.41
N PRO A 121 -0.37 -2.62 -0.30
CA PRO A 121 -0.01 -3.48 -1.43
C PRO A 121 -0.97 -3.33 -2.63
N ALA A 122 -2.27 -3.25 -2.36
CA ALA A 122 -3.28 -3.04 -3.40
C ALA A 122 -3.13 -1.67 -4.09
N SER A 123 -2.89 -0.60 -3.33
CA SER A 123 -2.78 0.75 -3.88
C SER A 123 -1.50 0.95 -4.72
N ILE A 124 -0.39 0.30 -4.36
CA ILE A 124 0.85 0.36 -5.16
C ILE A 124 0.76 -0.53 -6.40
N ALA A 125 0.09 -1.67 -6.31
CA ALA A 125 -0.21 -2.50 -7.48
C ALA A 125 -1.10 -1.73 -8.49
N TYR A 126 -2.12 -1.01 -8.01
CA TYR A 126 -2.92 -0.12 -8.84
C TYR A 126 -2.06 0.96 -9.52
N ALA A 127 -1.17 1.62 -8.78
CA ALA A 127 -0.25 2.61 -9.35
C ALA A 127 0.68 2.00 -10.41
N CYS A 128 1.14 0.77 -10.21
CA CYS A 128 1.92 0.02 -11.20
C CYS A 128 1.15 -0.18 -12.50
N ILE A 129 -0.10 -0.64 -12.42
CA ILE A 129 -0.96 -0.86 -13.59
C ILE A 129 -1.21 0.47 -14.33
N GLN A 130 -1.56 1.53 -13.59
CA GLN A 130 -1.76 2.85 -14.20
C GLN A 130 -0.51 3.38 -14.88
N TYR A 131 0.67 3.09 -14.34
CA TYR A 131 1.93 3.43 -14.98
C TYR A 131 2.11 2.67 -16.31
N ILE A 132 1.89 1.35 -16.31
CA ILE A 132 1.96 0.53 -17.53
C ILE A 132 1.02 1.10 -18.60
N ILE A 133 -0.25 1.33 -18.25
CA ILE A 133 -1.24 1.90 -19.17
C ILE A 133 -0.75 3.26 -19.70
N SER A 134 -0.23 4.14 -18.85
CA SER A 134 0.26 5.46 -19.28
C SER A 134 1.45 5.39 -20.25
N LEU A 135 2.24 4.31 -20.18
CA LEU A 135 3.37 4.08 -21.07
C LEU A 135 2.98 3.39 -22.38
N PHE A 136 1.85 2.67 -22.42
CA PHE A 136 1.35 1.98 -23.61
C PHE A 136 0.14 2.65 -24.27
N ALA A 137 -0.47 3.63 -23.62
CA ALA A 137 -1.77 4.17 -23.98
C ALA A 137 -1.84 4.51 -25.49
N PRO A 138 -2.75 3.85 -26.23
CA PRO A 138 -3.11 4.32 -27.56
C PRO A 138 -3.74 5.71 -27.45
N ASP A 139 -3.64 6.50 -28.53
CA ASP A 139 -4.34 7.76 -28.62
C ASP A 139 -5.88 7.53 -28.62
N GLU A 140 -6.68 8.56 -28.28
CA GLU A 140 -8.15 8.45 -28.01
C GLU A 140 -8.97 7.77 -29.13
N ASP A 141 -8.41 7.63 -30.33
CA ASP A 141 -9.09 7.08 -31.52
C ASP A 141 -8.60 5.67 -31.90
N GLY A 142 -7.72 5.05 -31.11
CA GLY A 142 -6.77 4.04 -31.58
C GLY A 142 -6.75 2.72 -30.83
N GLY A 143 -7.91 2.11 -30.62
CA GLY A 143 -8.03 0.67 -30.40
C GLY A 143 -7.92 0.22 -28.95
N ASP A 144 -8.93 -0.52 -28.51
CA ASP A 144 -8.84 -1.43 -27.39
C ASP A 144 -7.62 -2.32 -27.60
N SER A 145 -6.49 -1.98 -26.99
CA SER A 145 -5.36 -2.89 -26.95
C SER A 145 -5.85 -4.05 -26.07
N GLU A 146 -6.31 -5.11 -26.73
CA GLU A 146 -6.76 -6.37 -26.12
C GLU A 146 -5.80 -6.79 -25.02
N TRP A 147 -4.49 -6.70 -25.29
CA TRP A 147 -3.43 -6.88 -24.29
C TRP A 147 -3.57 -6.01 -23.03
N SER A 148 -3.87 -4.72 -23.14
CA SER A 148 -4.02 -3.83 -21.98
C SER A 148 -5.29 -4.13 -21.18
N ALA A 149 -6.39 -4.46 -21.86
CA ALA A 149 -7.64 -4.86 -21.24
C ALA A 149 -7.47 -6.21 -20.53
N ASP A 150 -6.86 -7.20 -21.19
CA ASP A 150 -6.51 -8.52 -20.65
C ASP A 150 -5.55 -8.41 -19.47
N THR A 151 -4.55 -7.52 -19.57
CA THR A 151 -3.63 -7.22 -18.47
C THR A 151 -4.40 -6.70 -17.26
N ILE A 152 -5.30 -5.73 -17.46
CA ILE A 152 -6.11 -5.16 -16.37
C ILE A 152 -7.05 -6.21 -15.78
N GLU A 153 -7.74 -6.98 -16.61
CA GLU A 153 -8.68 -8.01 -16.17
C GLU A 153 -7.96 -9.11 -15.37
N TRP A 154 -6.86 -9.63 -15.90
CA TRP A 154 -6.05 -10.64 -15.21
C TRP A 154 -5.51 -10.12 -13.89
N TRP A 155 -4.96 -8.89 -13.86
CA TRP A 155 -4.44 -8.29 -12.64
C TRP A 155 -5.55 -8.02 -11.63
N ASN A 156 -6.73 -7.61 -12.07
CA ASN A 156 -7.88 -7.44 -11.20
C ASN A 156 -8.32 -8.77 -10.59
N ALA A 157 -8.39 -9.84 -11.39
CA ALA A 157 -8.70 -11.17 -10.90
C ALA A 157 -7.66 -11.68 -9.90
N LYS A 158 -6.37 -11.49 -10.18
CA LYS A 158 -5.28 -11.98 -9.31
C LYS A 158 -5.06 -11.14 -8.05
N VAL A 159 -5.22 -9.82 -8.11
CA VAL A 159 -4.97 -8.91 -6.97
C VAL A 159 -6.22 -8.69 -6.13
N PHE A 160 -7.38 -8.54 -6.76
CA PHE A 160 -8.65 -8.24 -6.07
C PHE A 160 -9.59 -9.43 -5.96
N GLY A 161 -9.27 -10.57 -6.58
CA GLY A 161 -10.10 -11.78 -6.49
C GLY A 161 -11.43 -11.68 -7.24
N THR A 162 -11.58 -10.71 -8.14
CA THR A 162 -12.74 -10.64 -9.05
C THR A 162 -12.60 -11.73 -10.11
N GLU A 163 -13.34 -12.82 -9.97
CA GLU A 163 -13.34 -13.93 -10.93
C GLU A 163 -13.54 -13.41 -12.36
N SER A 164 -12.63 -13.78 -13.27
CA SER A 164 -12.77 -13.55 -14.71
C SER A 164 -13.47 -14.75 -15.35
N ARG A 165 -14.39 -14.46 -16.30
CA ARG A 165 -14.98 -15.45 -17.21
C ARG A 165 -14.10 -15.51 -18.46
N ASN A 166 -13.47 -16.66 -18.68
CA ASN A 166 -12.75 -17.03 -19.90
C ASN A 166 -11.38 -16.34 -20.09
N VAL A 167 -10.33 -16.99 -19.60
CA VAL A 167 -9.00 -16.87 -20.20
C VAL A 167 -8.54 -18.28 -20.53
N ASP A 168 -8.84 -18.72 -21.75
CA ASP A 168 -8.21 -19.91 -22.33
C ASP A 168 -6.79 -19.51 -22.74
N GLU A 169 -5.82 -19.67 -21.83
CA GLU A 169 -4.41 -19.32 -22.08
C GLU A 169 -3.70 -20.53 -22.72
N PRO A 170 -3.26 -20.48 -24.00
CA PRO A 170 -2.46 -21.56 -24.57
C PRO A 170 -1.12 -21.70 -23.84
N GLU A 171 -0.81 -22.96 -23.52
CA GLU A 171 0.27 -23.39 -22.66
C GLU A 171 1.67 -23.12 -23.27
N ASN A 172 2.34 -22.12 -22.69
CA ASN A 172 3.76 -22.08 -22.32
C ASN A 172 4.80 -22.89 -23.14
N GLN A 173 5.67 -22.18 -23.90
CA GLN A 173 6.97 -22.70 -24.39
C GLN A 173 8.19 -22.10 -23.67
N GLU A 174 8.00 -21.16 -22.73
CA GLU A 174 9.10 -20.41 -22.11
C GLU A 174 8.93 -20.34 -20.59
N GLY A 175 9.25 -21.45 -19.90
CA GLY A 175 9.53 -21.48 -18.47
C GLY A 175 8.43 -20.96 -17.50
N PRO A 176 8.73 -20.91 -16.20
CA PRO A 176 7.85 -20.31 -15.20
C PRO A 176 7.80 -18.79 -15.40
N SER A 177 6.62 -18.19 -15.28
CA SER A 177 6.49 -16.73 -15.30
C SER A 177 6.98 -16.09 -14.01
N THR A 178 7.35 -14.81 -14.06
CA THR A 178 7.75 -14.06 -12.86
C THR A 178 6.68 -14.12 -11.78
N PHE A 179 5.39 -14.05 -12.16
CA PHE A 179 4.29 -14.19 -11.20
C PHE A 179 4.27 -15.56 -10.51
N THR A 180 4.48 -16.66 -11.26
CA THR A 180 4.50 -18.00 -10.65
C THR A 180 5.64 -18.17 -9.66
N ILE A 181 6.81 -17.60 -9.96
CA ILE A 181 7.96 -17.59 -9.06
C ILE A 181 7.64 -16.82 -7.78
N ILE A 182 7.08 -15.61 -7.90
CA ILE A 182 6.67 -14.79 -6.73
C ILE A 182 5.62 -15.51 -5.88
N ALA A 183 4.62 -16.13 -6.50
CA ALA A 183 3.55 -16.85 -5.79
C ALA A 183 4.11 -18.01 -4.96
N GLU A 184 5.02 -18.79 -5.56
CA GLU A 184 5.67 -19.91 -4.89
C GLU A 184 6.56 -19.43 -3.73
N GLN A 185 7.38 -18.41 -3.95
CA GLN A 185 8.21 -17.82 -2.90
C GLN A 185 7.37 -17.28 -1.73
N ARG A 186 6.23 -16.65 -2.02
CA ARG A 186 5.28 -16.19 -0.98
C ARG A 186 4.66 -17.35 -0.20
N ARG A 187 4.33 -18.45 -0.88
CA ARG A 187 3.84 -19.68 -0.22
C ARG A 187 4.88 -20.22 0.75
N VAL A 188 6.11 -20.42 0.28
CA VAL A 188 7.24 -20.90 1.10
C VAL A 188 7.52 -19.96 2.28
N ARG A 189 7.53 -18.63 2.06
CA ARG A 189 7.72 -17.63 3.12
C ARG A 189 6.60 -17.63 4.15
N LYS A 190 5.35 -17.80 3.71
CA LYS A 190 4.20 -17.87 4.60
C LYS A 190 4.28 -19.11 5.49
N GLU A 191 4.66 -20.25 4.91
CA GLU A 191 4.89 -21.49 5.63
C GLU A 191 6.05 -21.35 6.63
N ALA A 192 7.18 -20.78 6.21
CA ALA A 192 8.32 -20.51 7.09
C ALA A 192 7.94 -19.57 8.25
N LYS A 193 7.20 -18.50 7.97
CA LYS A 193 6.69 -17.59 9.02
C LYS A 193 5.72 -18.29 9.96
N ALA A 194 4.88 -19.19 9.47
CA ALA A 194 3.97 -19.97 10.30
C ALA A 194 4.75 -20.93 11.22
N VAL A 195 5.81 -21.56 10.73
CA VAL A 195 6.71 -22.41 11.55
C VAL A 195 7.40 -21.58 12.63
N VAL A 196 7.95 -20.41 12.29
CA VAL A 196 8.60 -19.52 13.26
C VAL A 196 7.60 -18.99 14.29
N ALA A 197 6.39 -18.61 13.87
CA ALA A 197 5.33 -18.17 14.77
C ALA A 197 4.88 -19.31 15.70
N ALA A 198 4.72 -20.52 15.19
CA ALA A 198 4.40 -21.69 15.99
C ALA A 198 5.50 -22.01 17.01
N ALA A 199 6.77 -21.93 16.62
CA ALA A 199 7.91 -22.09 17.52
C ALA A 199 7.95 -21.01 18.60
N ALA A 200 7.67 -19.74 18.25
CA ALA A 200 7.60 -18.65 19.22
C ALA A 200 6.44 -18.82 20.22
N VAL A 201 5.29 -19.31 19.76
CA VAL A 201 4.15 -19.65 20.63
C VAL A 201 4.50 -20.83 21.54
N ALA A 202 5.14 -21.88 21.00
CA ALA A 202 5.60 -23.02 21.79
C ALA A 202 6.61 -22.60 22.86
N ALA A 203 7.56 -21.72 22.53
CA ALA A 203 8.54 -21.18 23.47
C ALA A 203 7.86 -20.36 24.59
N LYS A 204 6.88 -19.51 24.25
CA LYS A 204 6.08 -18.77 25.24
C LYS A 204 5.30 -19.71 26.16
N ASN A 205 4.69 -20.77 25.62
CA ASN A 205 3.94 -21.76 26.40
C ASN A 205 4.85 -22.57 27.33
N ALA A 206 6.04 -22.97 26.86
CA ALA A 206 7.04 -23.65 27.68
C ALA A 206 7.54 -22.77 28.83
N ALA A 207 7.80 -21.49 28.57
CA ALA A 207 8.18 -20.52 29.59
C ALA A 207 7.07 -20.29 30.63
N ALA A 208 5.80 -20.31 30.22
CA ALA A 208 4.66 -20.21 31.13
C ALA A 208 4.50 -21.46 32.01
N ALA A 209 4.69 -22.66 31.44
CA ALA A 209 4.63 -23.92 32.18
C ALA A 209 5.74 -24.05 33.23
N ALA A 210 6.95 -23.56 32.94
CA ALA A 210 8.07 -23.53 33.88
C ALA A 210 7.87 -22.53 35.04
N ARG A 211 6.88 -21.64 34.95
CA ARG A 211 6.60 -20.57 35.93
C ARG A 211 5.43 -20.91 36.87
N ALA A 212 4.81 -22.08 36.73
CA ALA A 212 3.81 -22.56 37.67
C ALA A 212 4.47 -22.92 39.02
N PRO A 213 4.01 -22.38 40.17
CA PRO A 213 4.66 -22.62 41.45
C PRO A 213 4.46 -24.07 41.89
N HIS A 214 5.57 -24.70 42.27
CA HIS A 214 5.61 -26.00 42.95
C HIS A 214 5.02 -25.80 44.36
N SER A 215 3.72 -26.04 44.53
CA SER A 215 3.09 -26.16 45.84
C SER A 215 3.57 -27.46 46.51
N ALA A 216 4.70 -27.39 47.19
CA ALA A 216 5.12 -28.40 48.17
C ALA A 216 4.99 -27.78 49.57
N ASP A 217 3.84 -27.98 50.21
CA ASP A 217 3.61 -27.63 51.61
C ASP A 217 4.43 -28.56 52.52
N CYS A 218 5.62 -28.10 52.93
CA CYS A 218 6.33 -28.66 54.07
C CYS A 218 5.68 -28.15 55.36
N HIS A 219 4.90 -29.02 56.00
CA HIS A 219 4.33 -28.79 57.33
C HIS A 219 5.44 -28.54 58.37
N HIS A 220 5.63 -27.29 58.79
CA HIS A 220 6.32 -26.96 60.03
C HIS A 220 5.26 -26.73 61.12
N LYS A 221 5.17 -27.66 62.08
CA LYS A 221 4.37 -27.50 63.28
C LYS A 221 5.03 -26.46 64.17
N ASN A 222 4.38 -25.31 64.37
CA ASN A 222 4.66 -24.44 65.50
C ASN A 222 3.47 -24.52 66.46
N ASP A 223 3.78 -24.95 67.67
CA ASP A 223 2.87 -25.26 68.76
C ASP A 223 2.98 -24.14 69.79
N HIS A 224 2.01 -23.22 69.82
CA HIS A 224 1.90 -22.22 70.90
C HIS A 224 0.44 -21.82 71.15
N GLY A 225 -0.06 -22.22 72.32
CA GLY A 225 -0.74 -21.31 73.26
C GLY A 225 -2.20 -20.94 72.96
N MET A 226 -3.11 -21.74 73.54
CA MET A 226 -4.53 -21.48 73.69
C MET A 226 -4.84 -20.13 74.37
N GLY A 227 -5.70 -19.32 73.74
CA GLY A 227 -6.45 -18.22 74.34
C GLY A 227 -7.92 -18.28 73.88
N PRO A 228 -8.92 -18.09 74.77
CA PRO A 228 -10.32 -18.41 74.48
C PRO A 228 -11.04 -17.36 73.61
N PRO A 229 -12.08 -17.76 72.86
CA PRO A 229 -12.80 -16.89 71.92
C PRO A 229 -13.88 -16.01 72.59
N PRO A 230 -14.18 -14.81 72.06
CA PRO A 230 -15.33 -14.01 72.47
C PRO A 230 -16.65 -14.46 71.79
N PRO A 231 -17.81 -14.22 72.42
CA PRO A 231 -19.13 -14.71 71.99
C PRO A 231 -19.79 -13.90 70.85
N PRO A 232 -20.81 -14.47 70.16
CA PRO A 232 -21.46 -13.85 69.00
C PRO A 232 -22.49 -12.78 69.38
N ALA A 233 -22.44 -11.63 68.70
CA ALA A 233 -23.47 -10.59 68.80
C ALA A 233 -24.62 -10.86 67.82
N THR A 234 -25.82 -10.81 68.39
CA THR A 234 -27.13 -11.05 67.82
C THR A 234 -27.60 -10.00 66.82
N SER A 235 -28.38 -10.48 65.86
CA SER A 235 -29.25 -9.76 64.94
C SER A 235 -30.06 -8.65 65.62
N SER A 236 -30.20 -7.51 64.95
CA SER A 236 -31.39 -6.67 65.09
C SER A 236 -31.76 -5.99 63.78
N ILE A 237 -32.93 -6.42 63.34
CA ILE A 237 -33.79 -5.89 62.29
C ILE A 237 -34.17 -4.45 62.65
N HIS A 238 -34.11 -3.53 61.69
CA HIS A 238 -35.01 -2.37 61.66
C HIS A 238 -35.63 -2.21 60.28
N VAL A 239 -36.93 -1.96 60.33
CA VAL A 239 -37.93 -2.04 59.27
C VAL A 239 -38.40 -0.64 58.91
N ARG A 240 -38.84 -0.48 57.64
CA ARG A 240 -39.78 0.52 57.09
C ARG A 240 -39.22 1.93 56.82
N HIS A 241 -39.66 2.68 55.80
CA HIS A 241 -40.88 2.69 54.95
C HIS A 241 -40.50 3.14 53.51
N HIS A 242 -40.94 2.46 52.44
CA HIS A 242 -42.03 2.87 51.50
C HIS A 242 -41.93 4.33 51.01
N SER A 243 -41.82 4.64 49.71
CA SER A 243 -42.84 4.41 48.66
C SER A 243 -42.22 4.69 47.27
N ARG A 244 -42.40 3.82 46.24
CA ARG A 244 -43.35 3.97 45.09
C ARG A 244 -43.38 5.39 44.50
N THR A 245 -43.31 5.68 43.20
CA THR A 245 -43.69 4.95 41.97
C THR A 245 -43.26 5.84 40.78
N ARG A 246 -42.65 5.29 39.71
CA ARG A 246 -43.26 4.95 38.40
C ARG A 246 -42.87 5.92 37.28
N SER A 247 -42.12 5.34 36.33
CA SER A 247 -41.85 5.70 34.92
C SER A 247 -43.14 5.92 34.09
N PRO A 248 -43.13 5.99 32.74
CA PRO A 248 -42.07 6.29 31.77
C PRO A 248 -42.54 7.27 30.65
N GLY A 249 -41.65 7.55 29.70
CA GLY A 249 -42.06 7.65 28.28
C GLY A 249 -41.57 8.90 27.56
N GLY A 250 -41.07 8.71 26.33
CA GLY A 250 -40.92 9.82 25.39
C GLY A 250 -39.74 9.71 24.44
N ASN A 251 -39.89 8.84 23.46
CA ASN A 251 -39.02 8.57 22.32
C ASN A 251 -38.85 9.78 21.37
N GLN A 252 -37.81 9.73 20.51
CA GLN A 252 -37.68 10.38 19.18
C GLN A 252 -37.36 11.90 19.17
N THR A 253 -36.62 12.51 18.23
CA THR A 253 -35.94 12.13 16.98
C THR A 253 -35.10 13.32 16.51
N ALA A 254 -33.96 13.02 15.88
CA ALA A 254 -33.43 13.56 14.62
C ALA A 254 -33.39 15.08 14.30
N ALA A 255 -32.17 15.47 13.88
CA ALA A 255 -31.85 16.12 12.59
C ALA A 255 -31.95 17.65 12.41
N ALA A 256 -30.79 18.17 11.99
CA ALA A 256 -30.58 19.02 10.82
C ALA A 256 -30.70 20.55 10.94
N ALA A 257 -29.53 21.17 10.83
CA ALA A 257 -29.12 22.04 9.72
C ALA A 257 -29.22 23.58 9.87
N ARG A 258 -28.07 24.15 9.44
CA ARG A 258 -27.85 25.36 8.64
C ARG A 258 -27.76 26.74 9.33
N ALA A 259 -26.60 27.36 9.06
CA ALA A 259 -26.18 28.75 9.27
C ALA A 259 -26.83 29.71 8.24
N PRO A 260 -26.29 30.92 7.91
CA PRO A 260 -25.39 31.88 8.60
C PRO A 260 -25.93 33.35 8.49
N HIS A 261 -25.23 34.33 9.07
CA HIS A 261 -25.16 35.78 8.70
C HIS A 261 -24.33 36.46 9.81
N SER A 262 -23.50 37.50 9.67
CA SER A 262 -23.15 38.48 8.64
C SER A 262 -21.91 39.25 9.19
N ALA A 263 -21.38 40.19 8.39
CA ALA A 263 -20.44 41.26 8.73
C ALA A 263 -18.94 40.92 8.63
N ASP A 264 -18.07 41.78 8.10
CA ASP A 264 -18.17 42.93 7.20
C ASP A 264 -16.71 43.20 6.82
N CYS A 265 -16.39 43.26 5.53
CA CYS A 265 -15.07 43.70 5.07
C CYS A 265 -15.19 45.13 4.59
N HIS A 266 -14.43 46.05 5.20
CA HIS A 266 -14.12 47.35 4.60
C HIS A 266 -12.61 47.51 4.44
N HIS A 267 -12.26 47.92 3.22
CA HIS A 267 -10.97 48.28 2.65
C HIS A 267 -10.11 49.23 3.49
N LYS A 268 -8.78 49.10 3.40
CA LYS A 268 -7.94 50.01 2.58
C LYS A 268 -6.47 49.55 2.55
N ASN A 269 -5.88 49.67 1.36
CA ASN A 269 -4.46 49.53 1.06
C ASN A 269 -3.66 50.66 1.70
N ASP A 270 -2.41 50.38 2.07
CA ASP A 270 -1.38 51.41 2.10
C ASP A 270 -0.02 50.86 1.65
N HIS A 271 0.70 51.72 0.91
CA HIS A 271 1.96 51.46 0.24
C HIS A 271 3.15 51.53 1.20
N GLY A 272 4.16 50.68 1.01
CA GLY A 272 5.42 50.75 1.75
C GLY A 272 6.59 50.12 0.98
N MET A 273 7.47 50.98 0.48
CA MET A 273 8.76 50.69 -0.15
C MET A 273 9.67 49.82 0.74
N GLY A 274 10.40 48.87 0.13
CA GLY A 274 11.28 47.90 0.83
C GLY A 274 12.71 48.40 1.09
N PRO A 275 13.62 47.49 1.49
CA PRO A 275 15.05 47.64 1.22
C PRO A 275 15.64 46.48 0.38
N PRO A 276 16.78 46.71 -0.32
CA PRO A 276 17.28 45.90 -1.44
C PRO A 276 18.11 44.66 -1.05
N PRO A 277 18.37 43.71 -1.98
CA PRO A 277 19.19 42.52 -1.74
C PRO A 277 20.71 42.79 -1.84
N PRO A 278 21.56 42.05 -1.10
CA PRO A 278 23.02 42.13 -1.23
C PRO A 278 23.57 41.32 -2.43
N PRO A 279 24.78 41.67 -2.93
CA PRO A 279 25.29 41.24 -4.23
C PRO A 279 25.94 39.86 -4.25
N ALA A 280 25.96 39.28 -5.47
CA ALA A 280 26.66 38.06 -5.84
C ALA A 280 28.19 38.24 -5.82
N THR A 281 28.90 37.23 -5.33
CA THR A 281 30.34 37.05 -5.53
C THR A 281 30.58 35.79 -6.37
N SER A 282 31.21 35.99 -7.53
CA SER A 282 31.89 34.96 -8.32
C SER A 282 33.41 35.04 -8.09
N SER A 283 34.10 33.94 -8.40
CA SER A 283 35.56 33.66 -8.35
C SER A 283 35.99 33.01 -7.02
N ILE A 284 36.65 31.85 -6.97
CA ILE A 284 37.48 31.08 -7.93
C ILE A 284 37.12 29.59 -7.79
#